data_AF-A0A852JKC7-F1
#
_entry.id   AF-A0A852JKC7-F1
#
_cell.length_a   1.000
_cell.length_b   1.000
_cell.length_c   1.000
_cell.angle_alpha   90.00
_cell.angle_beta   90.00
_cell.angle_gamma   90.00
#
_symmetry.space_group_name_H-M   'P 1'
#
loop_
_entity.id
_entity.type
_entity.pdbx_description
1 polymer ?
#
loop_
_entity_poly.entity_id
_entity_poly.type
_entity_poly.pdbx_seq_one_letter_code
_entity_poly.pdbx_strand_id
1 'polypeptide(L)'
;STVWSVVKGVIQKDGPLGFYRGLSSTLLREVPGYFFFFGGYELSRTFFASGRSKDELGPIPLLLSGGFGGSCLWIAVYPVDCVKSRIQVLSMAGKQAGFMGTFVTVVRTEGVLALYSGLTPTMIRAFVANGALFLAYEYSRKLLMKQIDSY
;
A
#
# COMPACT_ATOMS: atom_id res chain seq x y z
N SER A 1 -18.81 21.77 7.76
CA SER A 1 -19.18 20.82 6.71
C SER A 1 -19.48 19.47 7.33
N THR A 2 -20.76 19.05 7.32
CA THR A 2 -21.16 17.74 7.85
C THR A 2 -20.97 16.68 6.77
N VAL A 3 -20.62 15.44 7.12
CA VAL A 3 -20.49 14.33 6.14
C VAL A 3 -21.72 14.24 5.22
N TRP A 4 -22.90 14.49 5.79
CA TRP A 4 -24.17 14.55 5.07
C TRP A 4 -24.23 15.61 3.96
N SER A 5 -23.66 16.80 4.19
CA SER A 5 -23.61 17.86 3.18
C SER A 5 -22.67 17.52 2.02
N VAL A 6 -21.60 16.77 2.28
CA VAL A 6 -20.66 16.32 1.25
C VAL A 6 -21.28 15.23 0.39
N VAL A 7 -21.93 14.24 1.02
CA VAL A 7 -22.65 13.16 0.32
C VAL A 7 -23.74 13.74 -0.59
N LYS A 8 -24.55 14.66 -0.07
CA LYS A 8 -25.61 15.33 -0.85
C LYS A 8 -25.03 16.15 -2.01
N GLY A 9 -23.90 16.82 -1.77
CA GLY A 9 -23.18 17.57 -2.80
C GLY A 9 -22.63 16.70 -3.94
N VAL A 10 -22.09 15.52 -3.63
CA VAL A 10 -21.59 14.57 -4.64
C VAL A 10 -22.73 14.01 -5.49
N ILE A 11 -23.84 13.61 -4.86
CA ILE A 11 -25.03 13.12 -5.57
C ILE A 11 -25.60 14.17 -6.53
N GLN A 12 -25.65 15.43 -6.10
CA GLN A 12 -26.20 16.51 -6.93
C GLN A 12 -25.29 16.92 -8.08
N LYS A 13 -23.96 16.82 -7.93
CA LYS A 13 -22.99 17.20 -8.97
C LYS A 13 -22.66 16.07 -9.96
N ASP A 14 -22.41 14.88 -9.46
CA ASP A 14 -21.85 13.76 -10.24
C ASP A 14 -22.81 12.55 -10.34
N GLY A 15 -23.98 12.63 -9.69
CA GLY A 15 -24.93 11.54 -9.61
C GLY A 15 -24.46 10.38 -8.71
N PRO A 16 -25.24 9.29 -8.62
CA PRO A 16 -24.89 8.11 -7.82
C PRO A 16 -23.65 7.37 -8.36
N LEU A 17 -23.33 7.53 -9.65
CA LEU A 17 -22.10 6.99 -10.26
C LEU A 17 -20.84 7.76 -9.87
N GLY A 18 -20.99 8.98 -9.32
CA GLY A 18 -19.89 9.78 -8.79
C GLY A 18 -19.09 9.08 -7.69
N PHE A 19 -19.76 8.24 -6.88
CA PHE A 19 -19.09 7.44 -5.84
C PHE A 19 -18.14 6.36 -6.39
N TYR A 20 -18.35 5.93 -7.63
CA TYR A 20 -17.51 4.92 -8.29
C TYR A 20 -16.42 5.56 -9.16
N ARG A 21 -16.39 6.89 -9.26
CA ARG A 21 -15.44 7.67 -10.06
C ARG A 21 -14.07 7.65 -9.37
N GLY A 22 -13.32 6.57 -9.62
CA GLY A 22 -12.03 6.29 -8.98
C GLY A 22 -11.78 4.81 -8.74
N LEU A 23 -12.84 3.98 -8.71
CA LEU A 23 -12.71 2.54 -8.46
C LEU A 23 -11.85 1.83 -9.52
N SER A 24 -12.00 2.20 -10.80
CA SER A 24 -11.17 1.68 -11.89
C SER A 24 -9.69 2.06 -11.74
N SER A 25 -9.40 3.30 -11.31
CA SER A 25 -8.04 3.77 -11.01
C SER A 25 -7.43 3.08 -9.79
N THR A 26 -8.26 2.72 -8.81
CA THR A 26 -7.85 1.90 -7.67
C THR A 26 -7.52 0.49 -8.15
N LEU A 27 -8.45 -0.20 -8.83
CA LEU A 27 -8.24 -1.56 -9.34
C LEU A 27 -7.01 -1.67 -10.26
N LEU A 28 -6.82 -0.71 -11.16
CA LEU A 28 -5.66 -0.66 -12.05
C LEU A 28 -4.34 -0.48 -11.29
N ARG A 29 -4.34 0.13 -10.10
CA ARG A 29 -3.14 0.22 -9.24
C ARG A 29 -2.94 -1.05 -8.41
N GLU A 30 -4.01 -1.58 -7.84
CA GLU A 30 -3.93 -2.73 -6.95
C GLU A 30 -3.50 -4.00 -7.70
N VAL A 31 -4.01 -4.25 -8.91
CA VAL A 31 -3.72 -5.47 -9.69
C VAL A 31 -2.22 -5.66 -9.99
N PRO A 32 -1.50 -4.66 -10.55
CA PRO A 32 -0.06 -4.77 -10.74
C PRO A 32 0.70 -4.87 -9.42
N GLY A 33 0.27 -4.14 -8.38
CA GLY A 33 0.91 -4.19 -7.06
C GLY A 33 0.88 -5.58 -6.44
N TYR A 34 -0.26 -6.26 -6.49
CA TYR A 34 -0.40 -7.64 -6.03
C TYR A 34 0.41 -8.62 -6.90
N PHE A 35 0.49 -8.39 -8.21
CA PHE A 35 1.30 -9.22 -9.10
C PHE A 35 2.80 -9.19 -8.73
N PHE A 36 3.36 -7.99 -8.53
CA PHE A 36 4.77 -7.85 -8.11
C PHE A 36 5.02 -8.36 -6.69
N PHE A 37 4.06 -8.22 -5.78
CA PHE A 37 4.14 -8.78 -4.44
C PHE A 37 4.18 -10.31 -4.43
N PHE A 38 3.21 -10.95 -5.07
CA PHE A 38 3.16 -12.41 -5.14
C PHE A 38 4.35 -12.97 -5.91
N GLY A 39 4.77 -12.31 -7.01
CA GLY A 39 5.96 -12.70 -7.76
C GLY A 39 7.25 -12.60 -6.92
N GLY A 40 7.47 -11.48 -6.22
CA GLY A 40 8.63 -11.30 -5.35
C GLY A 40 8.61 -12.24 -4.13
N TYR A 41 7.43 -12.46 -3.55
CA TYR A 41 7.23 -13.39 -2.45
C TYR A 41 7.53 -14.85 -2.87
N GLU A 42 7.06 -15.26 -4.04
CA GLU A 42 7.28 -16.61 -4.55
C GLU A 42 8.73 -16.86 -4.97
N LEU A 43 9.39 -15.87 -5.59
CA LEU A 43 10.84 -15.90 -5.86
C LEU A 43 11.64 -16.05 -4.57
N SER A 44 11.31 -15.27 -3.54
CA SER A 44 11.98 -15.32 -2.24
C SER A 44 11.79 -16.66 -1.55
N ARG A 45 10.56 -17.20 -1.55
CA ARG A 45 10.29 -18.52 -0.99
C ARG A 45 10.99 -19.61 -1.77
N THR A 46 11.08 -19.51 -3.09
CA THR A 46 11.78 -20.50 -3.91
C THR A 46 13.28 -20.47 -3.64
N PHE A 47 13.86 -19.27 -3.48
CA PHE A 47 15.26 -19.08 -3.13
C PHE A 47 15.58 -19.62 -1.72
N PHE A 48 14.74 -19.31 -0.72
CA PHE A 48 14.91 -19.82 0.65
C PHE A 48 14.54 -21.29 0.81
N ALA A 49 13.63 -21.81 -0.01
CA ALA A 49 13.27 -23.23 0.00
C ALA A 49 14.43 -24.09 -0.49
N SER A 50 15.23 -23.67 -1.49
CA SER A 50 16.48 -24.33 -1.93
C SER A 50 16.50 -25.87 -1.82
N GLY A 51 15.41 -26.54 -2.20
CA GLY A 51 15.26 -28.01 -2.14
C GLY A 51 14.57 -28.62 -0.90
N ARG A 52 14.09 -27.82 0.07
CA ARG A 52 13.25 -28.24 1.21
C ARG A 52 11.76 -27.93 0.98
N SER A 53 10.88 -28.62 1.70
CA SER A 53 9.43 -28.41 1.62
C SER A 53 9.06 -26.99 2.05
N LYS A 54 8.19 -26.33 1.27
CA LYS A 54 7.70 -24.95 1.50
C LYS A 54 6.97 -24.79 2.85
N ASP A 55 6.59 -25.90 3.48
CA ASP A 55 5.85 -26.00 4.75
C ASP A 55 6.75 -26.23 5.98
N GLU A 56 8.04 -26.54 5.80
CA GLU A 56 9.02 -26.67 6.90
C GLU A 56 9.80 -25.36 7.15
N LEU A 57 9.48 -24.29 6.44
CA LEU A 57 10.09 -22.99 6.68
C LEU A 57 9.66 -22.48 8.05
N GLY A 58 10.61 -22.48 8.99
CA GLY A 58 10.40 -21.89 10.30
C GLY A 58 10.00 -20.40 10.23
N PRO A 59 9.55 -19.83 11.36
CA PRO A 59 9.04 -18.46 11.40
C PRO A 59 10.04 -17.40 10.91
N ILE A 60 11.36 -17.62 11.06
CA ILE A 60 12.41 -16.68 10.63
C ILE A 60 12.54 -16.62 9.09
N PRO A 61 12.77 -17.74 8.36
CA PRO A 61 12.75 -17.74 6.89
C PRO A 61 11.45 -17.18 6.28
N LEU A 62 10.31 -17.48 6.89
CA LEU A 62 9.02 -16.97 6.44
C LEU A 62 8.97 -15.44 6.56
N LEU A 63 9.43 -14.90 7.69
CA LEU A 63 9.47 -13.46 7.95
C LEU A 63 10.45 -12.72 7.01
N LEU A 64 11.61 -13.32 6.72
CA LEU A 64 12.58 -12.79 5.75
C LEU A 64 12.03 -12.81 4.32
N SER A 65 11.37 -13.91 3.91
CA SER A 65 10.74 -14.01 2.60
C SER A 65 9.57 -13.04 2.42
N GLY A 66 8.79 -12.82 3.49
CA GLY A 66 7.74 -11.79 3.53
C GLY A 66 8.31 -10.38 3.49
N GLY A 67 9.42 -10.12 4.19
CA GLY A 67 10.15 -8.85 4.16
C GLY A 67 10.67 -8.52 2.76
N PHE A 68 11.33 -9.47 2.09
CA PHE A 68 11.85 -9.28 0.73
C PHE A 68 10.72 -9.11 -0.29
N GLY A 69 9.67 -9.95 -0.24
CA GLY A 69 8.48 -9.78 -1.08
C GLY A 69 7.81 -8.42 -0.87
N GLY A 70 7.74 -7.96 0.37
CA GLY A 70 7.28 -6.63 0.73
C GLY A 70 8.17 -5.51 0.17
N SER A 71 9.49 -5.63 0.27
CA SER A 71 10.43 -4.68 -0.33
C SER A 71 10.29 -4.61 -1.85
N CYS A 72 10.12 -5.75 -2.54
CA CYS A 72 9.88 -5.77 -3.98
C CYS A 72 8.55 -5.10 -4.36
N LEU A 73 7.45 -5.35 -3.63
CA LEU A 73 6.18 -4.62 -3.82
C LEU A 73 6.42 -3.12 -3.66
N TRP A 74 7.06 -2.71 -2.57
CA TRP A 74 7.26 -1.30 -2.29
C TRP A 74 8.14 -0.65 -3.36
N ILE A 75 9.22 -1.28 -3.81
CA ILE A 75 10.06 -0.74 -4.91
C ILE A 75 9.24 -0.56 -6.19
N ALA A 76 8.36 -1.50 -6.54
CA ALA A 76 7.54 -1.41 -7.75
C ALA A 76 6.40 -0.37 -7.65
N VAL A 77 5.74 -0.27 -6.49
CA VAL A 77 4.55 0.57 -6.28
C VAL A 77 4.91 2.00 -5.89
N TYR A 78 6.02 2.21 -5.19
CA TYR A 78 6.40 3.50 -4.62
C TYR A 78 6.52 4.64 -5.67
N PRO A 79 7.09 4.42 -6.87
CA PRO A 79 7.11 5.45 -7.92
C PRO A 79 5.71 5.92 -8.33
N VAL A 80 4.76 4.98 -8.42
CA VAL A 80 3.37 5.27 -8.78
C VAL A 80 2.69 6.09 -7.68
N ASP A 81 2.91 5.72 -6.41
CA ASP A 81 2.36 6.44 -5.27
C ASP A 81 2.96 7.85 -5.14
N CYS A 82 4.26 8.02 -5.39
CA CYS A 82 4.91 9.33 -5.40
C CYS A 82 4.31 10.26 -6.47
N VAL A 83 4.08 9.74 -7.69
CA VAL A 83 3.43 10.51 -8.76
C VAL A 83 1.98 10.83 -8.41
N LYS A 84 1.22 9.89 -7.83
CA LYS A 84 -0.16 10.15 -7.37
C LYS A 84 -0.21 11.25 -6.31
N SER A 85 0.67 11.22 -5.31
CA SER A 85 0.73 12.26 -4.28
C SER A 85 1.03 13.64 -4.86
N ARG A 86 1.92 13.73 -5.85
CA ARG A 86 2.22 15.01 -6.53
C ARG A 86 1.05 15.52 -7.36
N ILE A 87 0.33 14.63 -8.05
CA ILE A 87 -0.89 15.00 -8.78
C ILE A 87 -1.97 15.49 -7.83
N GLN A 88 -2.13 14.85 -6.66
CA GLN A 88 -3.08 15.32 -5.65
C GLN A 88 -2.73 16.73 -5.15
N VAL A 89 -1.46 16.99 -4.87
CA VAL A 89 -0.99 18.34 -4.48
C VAL A 89 -1.23 19.36 -5.60
N LEU A 90 -0.91 19.02 -6.85
CA LEU A 90 -1.16 19.90 -8.02
C LEU A 90 -2.66 20.15 -8.24
N SER A 91 -3.50 19.13 -8.05
CA SER A 91 -4.95 19.24 -8.16
C SER A 91 -5.52 20.17 -7.08
N MET A 92 -4.97 20.15 -5.86
CA MET A 92 -5.35 21.10 -4.80
C MET A 92 -4.95 22.54 -5.15
N ALA A 93 -3.88 22.72 -5.93
CA ALA A 93 -3.46 24.00 -6.49
C ALA A 93 -4.21 24.40 -7.78
N GLY A 94 -5.29 23.68 -8.14
CA GLY A 94 -6.10 23.96 -9.33
C GLY A 94 -5.49 23.51 -10.66
N LYS A 95 -4.36 22.78 -10.64
CA LYS A 95 -3.71 22.24 -11.84
C LYS A 95 -4.06 20.76 -12.03
N GLN A 96 -4.79 20.45 -13.09
CA GLN A 96 -5.04 19.06 -13.51
C GLN A 96 -3.81 18.53 -14.25
N ALA A 97 -2.94 17.82 -13.54
CA ALA A 97 -1.75 17.21 -14.13
C ALA A 97 -2.01 15.73 -14.46
N GLY A 98 -1.75 15.34 -15.72
CA GLY A 98 -1.86 13.95 -16.15
C GLY A 98 -0.79 13.05 -15.52
N PHE A 99 -1.09 11.75 -15.34
CA PHE A 99 -0.18 10.79 -14.71
C PHE A 99 1.17 10.67 -15.43
N MET A 100 1.15 10.40 -16.74
CA MET A 100 2.38 10.30 -17.54
C MET A 100 3.15 11.61 -17.63
N GLY A 101 2.44 12.74 -17.78
CA GLY A 101 3.07 14.06 -17.83
C GLY A 101 3.83 14.35 -16.53
N THR A 102 3.18 14.14 -15.39
CA THR A 102 3.81 14.33 -14.07
C THR A 102 4.99 13.38 -13.86
N PHE A 103 4.86 12.11 -14.26
CA PHE A 103 5.95 11.13 -14.17
C PHE A 103 7.18 11.57 -14.97
N VAL A 104 7.00 11.93 -16.24
CA VAL A 104 8.10 12.38 -17.12
C VAL A 104 8.70 13.67 -16.60
N THR A 105 7.87 14.63 -16.14
CA THR A 105 8.37 15.87 -15.53
C THR A 105 9.25 15.57 -14.33
N VAL A 106 8.77 14.77 -13.37
CA VAL A 106 9.53 14.43 -12.15
C VAL A 106 10.86 13.76 -12.50
N VAL A 107 10.85 12.76 -13.39
CA VAL A 107 12.07 12.06 -13.80
C VAL A 107 13.06 13.01 -14.49
N ARG A 108 12.57 13.94 -15.32
CA ARG A 108 13.41 14.87 -16.06
C ARG A 108 13.94 16.04 -15.22
N THR A 109 13.18 16.50 -14.23
CA THR A 109 13.56 17.67 -13.41
C THR A 109 14.28 17.29 -12.13
N GLU A 110 13.84 16.22 -11.44
CA GLU A 110 14.35 15.82 -10.13
C GLU A 110 15.13 14.48 -10.18
N GLY A 111 15.03 13.73 -11.28
CA GLY A 111 15.70 12.45 -11.46
C GLY A 111 14.92 11.25 -10.93
N VAL A 112 15.44 10.05 -11.20
CA VAL A 112 14.79 8.78 -10.81
C VAL A 112 14.79 8.57 -9.29
N LEU A 113 15.81 9.06 -8.58
CA LEU A 113 15.89 8.98 -7.12
C LEU A 113 14.77 9.78 -6.42
N ALA A 114 14.27 10.84 -7.06
CA ALA A 114 13.16 11.62 -6.53
C ALA A 114 11.84 10.84 -6.49
N LEU A 115 11.71 9.76 -7.26
CA LEU A 115 10.56 8.84 -7.17
C LEU A 115 10.59 8.02 -5.89
N TYR A 116 11.77 7.85 -5.27
CA TYR A 116 11.97 7.13 -3.99
C TYR A 116 12.16 8.07 -2.79
N SER A 117 12.16 9.39 -3.04
CA SER A 117 12.16 10.44 -2.02
C SER A 117 10.93 10.32 -1.12
N GLY A 118 11.12 9.76 0.07
CA GLY A 118 10.05 9.51 1.04
C GLY A 118 9.82 8.02 1.38
N LEU A 119 10.58 7.09 0.79
CA LEU A 119 10.46 5.67 1.12
C LEU A 119 10.78 5.43 2.60
N THR A 120 11.81 6.12 3.13
CA THR A 120 12.23 6.06 4.54
C THR A 120 11.11 6.43 5.52
N PRO A 121 10.48 7.63 5.45
CA PRO A 121 9.36 7.96 6.34
C PRO A 121 8.15 7.03 6.12
N THR A 122 7.95 6.52 4.91
CA THR A 122 6.89 5.55 4.62
C THR A 122 7.13 4.22 5.33
N MET A 123 8.36 3.71 5.30
CA MET A 123 8.76 2.50 6.02
C MET A 123 8.65 2.66 7.53
N ILE A 124 9.10 3.79 8.09
CA ILE A 124 8.96 4.09 9.52
C ILE A 124 7.49 4.08 9.92
N ARG A 125 6.65 4.78 9.16
CA ARG A 125 5.20 4.81 9.40
C ARG A 125 4.56 3.41 9.30
N ALA A 126 4.95 2.62 8.29
CA ALA A 126 4.45 1.26 8.11
C ALA A 126 4.85 0.35 9.28
N PHE A 127 6.09 0.47 9.77
CA PHE A 127 6.56 -0.27 10.93
C PHE A 127 5.77 0.09 12.20
N VAL A 128 5.58 1.39 12.47
CA VAL A 128 4.80 1.84 13.63
C VAL A 128 3.34 1.39 13.54
N ALA A 129 2.72 1.52 12.36
CA ALA A 129 1.33 1.09 12.14
C ALA A 129 1.15 -0.42 12.31
N ASN A 130 2.04 -1.23 11.73
CA ASN A 130 2.00 -2.69 11.87
C ASN A 130 2.29 -3.12 13.32
N GLY A 131 3.23 -2.46 14.01
CA GLY A 131 3.51 -2.71 15.41
C GLY A 131 2.31 -2.42 16.31
N ALA A 132 1.65 -1.29 16.11
CA ALA A 132 0.42 -0.94 16.82
C ALA A 132 -0.72 -1.93 16.54
N LEU A 133 -0.89 -2.36 15.28
CA LEU A 133 -1.88 -3.35 14.89
C LEU A 133 -1.64 -4.70 15.58
N PHE A 134 -0.39 -5.20 15.59
CA PHE A 134 -0.04 -6.44 16.28
C PHE A 134 -0.25 -6.34 17.79
N LEU A 135 0.13 -5.22 18.42
CA LEU A 135 -0.12 -4.96 19.83
C LEU A 135 -1.62 -4.98 20.16
N ALA A 136 -2.43 -4.27 19.39
CA ALA A 136 -3.87 -4.25 19.56
C ALA A 136 -4.47 -5.64 19.38
N TYR A 137 -4.08 -6.36 18.33
CA TYR A 137 -4.55 -7.71 18.06
C TYR A 137 -4.18 -8.69 19.19
N GLU A 138 -2.93 -8.64 19.67
CA GLU A 138 -2.48 -9.55 20.71
C GLU A 138 -3.14 -9.25 22.06
N TYR A 139 -3.37 -7.97 22.37
CA TYR A 139 -4.10 -7.55 23.55
C TYR A 139 -5.58 -7.97 23.49
N SER A 140 -6.26 -7.71 22.37
CA SER A 140 -7.65 -8.14 22.15
C SER A 140 -7.80 -9.66 22.21
N ARG A 141 -6.88 -10.41 21.59
CA ARG A 141 -6.88 -11.87 21.63
C ARG A 141 -6.67 -12.42 23.04
N LYS A 142 -5.74 -11.84 23.82
CA LYS A 142 -5.50 -12.23 25.23
C LYS A 142 -6.73 -11.98 26.11
N LEU A 143 -7.44 -10.87 25.89
CA LEU A 143 -8.69 -10.57 26.61
C LEU A 143 -9.81 -11.56 26.26
N LEU A 144 -10.01 -11.83 24.96
CA LEU A 144 -11.01 -12.79 24.49
C LEU A 144 -10.73 -14.21 24.98
N MET A 145 -9.47 -14.68 24.90
CA MET A 145 -9.10 -16.01 25.42
C MET A 145 -9.31 -16.09 26.93
N LYS A 146 -8.98 -15.05 27.70
CA LYS A 146 -9.29 -15.00 29.15
C LYS A 146 -10.78 -15.10 29.45
N GLN A 147 -11.65 -14.52 28.62
CA GLN A 147 -13.10 -14.62 28.81
C GLN A 147 -13.64 -16.01 28.44
N ILE A 148 -13.07 -16.64 27.41
CA ILE A 148 -13.43 -18.01 27.00
C ILE A 148 -12.98 -19.02 28.06
N ASP A 149 -11.78 -18.87 28.64
CA ASP A 149 -11.27 -19.75 29.70
C ASP A 149 -11.95 -19.52 31.08
N SER A 150 -12.74 -18.45 31.23
CA SER A 150 -13.52 -18.18 32.47
C SER A 150 -14.95 -18.76 32.44
N TYR A 151 -15.34 -19.42 31.35
CA TYR A 151 -16.62 -20.12 31.20
C TYR A 151 -16.41 -21.64 31.21
#